data_AF-A0A177C7N7-F1
#
_entry.id   AF-A0A177C7N7-F1
#
_cell.length_a   1.000
_cell.length_b   1.000
_cell.length_c   1.000
_cell.angle_alpha   90.00
_cell.angle_beta   90.00
_cell.angle_gamma   90.00
#
_symmetry.space_group_name_H-M   'P 1'
#
loop_
_entity.id
_entity.type
_entity.pdbx_description
1 polymer ?
#
loop_
_entity_poly.entity_id
_entity_poly.type
_entity_poly.pdbx_seq_one_letter_code
_entity_poly.pdbx_strand_id
1 'polypeptide(L)'
;MSNDFDDDFSIDDAFKPEIDFENRKKAASRPPDEDLSDPAAPKGTVFYLTVSTPHTDGWEWHGPFPFFAKILRIAQQVARDSPSALATLEHVKSKGFTKLVVKDPIDETQFSVLEVVTMTKAEVLAMLPKPVFTVLASGPMLHDYSEVYGKVMSANAKGRTINSKIIGSFTNGDSARTAAKNAMRDLIANEDNAPEVSSSFPAADAGGGLIMAMNPRAKWEVRVYFETDATCGMQAHFDEDEANVEKECKSSWRPGGV
;
A
#
# COMPACT_ATOMS: atom_id res chain seq x y z
N MET A 1 5.08 54.46 41.28
CA MET A 1 5.23 53.03 40.93
C MET A 1 3.93 52.62 40.25
N SER A 2 3.90 52.78 38.94
CA SER A 2 2.81 52.35 38.05
C SER A 2 3.51 51.57 36.94
N ASN A 3 3.28 50.26 36.92
CA ASN A 3 3.74 49.40 35.83
C ASN A 3 2.64 49.41 34.78
N ASP A 4 2.85 50.22 33.74
CA ASP A 4 2.11 50.14 32.49
C ASP A 4 2.77 49.02 31.66
N PHE A 5 2.08 47.88 31.58
CA PHE A 5 2.46 46.73 30.75
C PHE A 5 1.38 46.61 29.66
N ASP A 6 1.58 47.34 28.57
CA ASP A 6 0.85 47.16 27.32
C ASP A 6 1.58 46.07 26.51
N ASP A 7 1.18 44.80 26.71
CA ASP A 7 1.59 43.67 25.87
C ASP A 7 0.43 43.34 24.91
N ASP A 8 0.43 44.02 23.77
CA ASP A 8 -0.47 43.78 22.64
C ASP A 8 0.21 42.74 21.71
N PHE A 9 0.20 41.47 22.13
CA PHE A 9 0.63 40.35 21.30
C PHE A 9 -0.54 39.91 20.40
N SER A 10 -0.59 40.42 19.16
CA SER A 10 -1.47 39.85 18.14
C SER A 10 -0.88 38.53 17.62
N ILE A 11 -1.48 37.41 18.04
CA ILE A 11 -1.14 36.05 17.59
C ILE A 11 -2.05 35.67 16.42
N ASP A 12 -2.04 36.46 15.33
CA ASP A 12 -3.00 36.20 14.24
C ASP A 12 -2.44 36.13 12.81
N ASP A 13 -1.14 36.29 12.56
CA ASP A 13 -0.72 36.54 11.15
C ASP A 13 0.49 35.78 10.58
N ALA A 14 0.92 34.64 11.17
CA ALA A 14 2.14 33.97 10.70
C ALA A 14 2.05 32.51 10.23
N PHE A 15 0.90 31.83 10.27
CA PHE A 15 0.82 30.43 9.80
C PHE A 15 -0.45 30.13 9.00
N LYS A 16 -0.46 30.56 7.74
CA LYS A 16 -1.27 29.92 6.69
C LYS A 16 -0.40 29.63 5.48
N PRO A 17 0.25 28.45 5.40
CA PRO A 17 0.42 27.88 4.08
C PRO A 17 -0.99 27.55 3.57
N GLU A 18 -1.52 28.37 2.66
CA GLU A 18 -2.68 27.99 1.83
C GLU A 18 -2.29 26.74 1.04
N ILE A 19 -2.51 25.59 1.65
CA ILE A 19 -2.52 24.33 0.92
C ILE A 19 -3.82 24.36 0.13
N ASP A 20 -3.72 24.65 -1.16
CA ASP A 20 -4.85 24.64 -2.08
C ASP A 20 -5.38 23.21 -2.23
N PHE A 21 -6.37 22.88 -1.39
CA PHE A 21 -7.04 21.59 -1.34
C PHE A 21 -8.04 21.41 -2.48
N GLU A 22 -8.50 22.49 -3.13
CA GLU A 22 -9.52 22.42 -4.18
C GLU A 22 -8.93 22.13 -5.55
N ASN A 23 -7.71 22.58 -5.86
CA ASN A 23 -7.05 22.28 -7.15
C ASN A 23 -6.52 20.84 -7.29
N ARG A 24 -6.60 19.98 -6.27
CA ARG A 24 -6.32 18.53 -6.40
C ARG A 24 -7.55 17.70 -6.72
N LYS A 25 -8.76 18.27 -6.77
CA LYS A 25 -9.94 17.58 -7.31
C LYS A 25 -9.83 17.56 -8.84
N LYS A 26 -9.58 16.38 -9.42
CA LYS A 26 -9.57 16.07 -10.87
C LYS A 26 -8.33 16.46 -11.70
N ALA A 27 -7.13 16.38 -11.15
CA ALA A 27 -6.08 15.83 -12.00
C ALA A 27 -6.38 14.34 -12.11
N ALA A 28 -7.13 13.91 -13.14
CA ALA A 28 -7.13 12.52 -13.56
C ALA A 28 -5.64 12.18 -13.72
N SER A 29 -5.07 11.43 -12.77
CA SER A 29 -3.64 11.19 -12.75
C SER A 29 -3.35 10.48 -14.05
N ARG A 30 -2.66 11.15 -14.97
CA ARG A 30 -2.21 10.51 -16.21
C ARG A 30 -1.53 9.20 -15.79
N PRO A 31 -1.86 8.05 -16.41
CA PRO A 31 -1.22 6.81 -16.05
C PRO A 31 0.31 6.96 -16.14
N PRO A 32 1.06 6.37 -15.20
CA PRO A 32 2.52 6.42 -15.25
C PRO A 32 3.02 5.72 -16.52
N ASP A 33 4.27 6.00 -16.88
CA ASP A 33 4.91 5.28 -17.98
C ASP A 33 5.11 3.80 -17.60
N GLU A 34 4.89 2.92 -18.56
CA GLU A 34 5.12 1.49 -18.41
C GLU A 34 6.61 1.16 -18.45
N ASP A 35 7.01 0.12 -17.74
CA ASP A 35 8.36 -0.42 -17.77
C ASP A 35 8.31 -1.94 -17.99
N LEU A 36 8.39 -2.33 -19.26
CA LEU A 36 8.35 -3.73 -19.69
C LEU A 36 9.75 -4.38 -19.70
N SER A 37 10.72 -3.80 -18.99
CA SER A 37 12.03 -4.43 -18.80
C SER A 37 11.96 -5.65 -17.89
N ASP A 38 12.92 -6.57 -18.06
CA ASP A 38 13.04 -7.76 -17.22
C ASP A 38 13.43 -7.36 -15.78
N PRO A 39 12.64 -7.73 -14.77
CA PRO A 39 12.96 -7.41 -13.39
C PRO A 39 14.24 -8.13 -12.96
N ALA A 40 15.27 -7.36 -12.58
CA ALA A 40 16.55 -7.90 -12.16
C ALA A 40 16.37 -8.98 -11.07
N ALA A 41 16.83 -10.20 -11.38
CA ALA A 41 16.71 -11.37 -10.50
C ALA A 41 18.07 -11.98 -10.12
N PRO A 42 18.87 -11.31 -9.26
CA PRO A 42 20.06 -11.91 -8.66
C PRO A 42 19.77 -13.26 -7.98
N LYS A 43 20.81 -14.05 -7.72
CA LYS A 43 20.67 -15.29 -6.94
C LYS A 43 20.10 -14.99 -5.55
N GLY A 44 19.09 -15.76 -5.12
CA GLY A 44 18.42 -15.55 -3.83
C GLY A 44 17.31 -14.51 -3.86
N THR A 45 16.83 -14.12 -5.05
CA THR A 45 15.72 -13.18 -5.21
C THR A 45 14.37 -13.84 -4.90
N VAL A 46 13.54 -13.13 -4.16
CA VAL A 46 12.10 -13.36 -4.07
C VAL A 46 11.37 -12.24 -4.80
N PHE A 47 10.23 -12.57 -5.38
CA PHE A 47 9.43 -11.65 -6.17
C PHE A 47 8.13 -11.30 -5.43
N TYR A 48 7.70 -10.06 -5.57
CA TYR A 48 6.38 -9.61 -5.14
C TYR A 48 5.69 -8.89 -6.31
N LEU A 49 4.37 -8.93 -6.32
CA LEU A 49 3.54 -8.09 -7.17
C LEU A 49 2.80 -7.10 -6.28
N THR A 50 2.92 -5.82 -6.54
CA THR A 50 2.04 -4.79 -5.95
C THR A 50 1.01 -4.37 -6.99
N VAL A 51 -0.24 -4.25 -6.57
CA VAL A 51 -1.34 -3.74 -7.38
C VAL A 51 -1.82 -2.46 -6.74
N SER A 52 -1.82 -1.36 -7.50
CA SER A 52 -2.25 -0.07 -6.99
C SER A 52 -3.32 0.55 -7.89
N THR A 53 -4.32 1.15 -7.27
CA THR A 53 -5.48 1.75 -7.95
C THR A 53 -5.59 3.21 -7.53
N PRO A 54 -4.85 4.13 -8.20
CA PRO A 54 -4.74 5.53 -7.76
C PRO A 54 -6.09 6.26 -7.61
N HIS A 55 -7.08 5.88 -8.43
CA HIS A 55 -8.41 6.47 -8.45
C HIS A 55 -9.27 6.09 -7.21
N THR A 56 -9.00 4.95 -6.57
CA THR A 56 -9.66 4.52 -5.31
C THR A 56 -8.72 4.56 -4.11
N ASP A 57 -7.47 5.01 -4.29
CA ASP A 57 -6.39 4.94 -3.30
C ASP A 57 -6.14 3.50 -2.77
N GLY A 58 -6.40 2.49 -3.59
CA GLY A 58 -6.14 1.09 -3.25
C GLY A 58 -4.68 0.71 -3.44
N TRP A 59 -4.22 -0.19 -2.58
CA TRP A 59 -2.90 -0.80 -2.67
C TRP A 59 -2.91 -2.20 -2.05
N GLU A 60 -2.46 -3.16 -2.83
CA GLU A 60 -2.41 -4.58 -2.48
C GLU A 60 -1.04 -5.15 -2.85
N TRP A 61 -0.65 -6.24 -2.22
CA TRP A 61 0.59 -6.96 -2.51
C TRP A 61 0.34 -8.46 -2.54
N HIS A 62 1.17 -9.16 -3.32
CA HIS A 62 1.17 -10.61 -3.42
C HIS A 62 2.61 -11.12 -3.43
N GLY A 63 2.86 -12.21 -2.71
CA GLY A 63 4.18 -12.80 -2.52
C GLY A 63 4.56 -12.85 -1.05
N PRO A 64 5.76 -13.38 -0.70
CA PRO A 64 6.88 -13.60 -1.60
C PRO A 64 6.77 -14.86 -2.46
N PHE A 65 7.15 -14.74 -3.75
CA PHE A 65 7.23 -15.85 -4.68
C PHE A 65 8.68 -16.22 -5.03
N PRO A 66 8.99 -17.52 -5.21
CA PRO A 66 10.30 -17.96 -5.66
C PRO A 66 10.53 -17.73 -7.17
N PHE A 67 9.46 -17.61 -7.95
CA PHE A 67 9.51 -17.53 -9.40
C PHE A 67 8.51 -16.51 -9.95
N PHE A 68 8.92 -15.79 -10.98
CA PHE A 68 8.08 -14.81 -11.69
C PHE A 68 6.79 -15.41 -12.29
N ALA A 69 6.79 -16.70 -12.65
CA ALA A 69 5.62 -17.37 -13.23
C ALA A 69 4.35 -17.27 -12.36
N LYS A 70 4.49 -17.17 -11.02
CA LYS A 70 3.36 -16.96 -10.11
C LYS A 70 2.75 -15.57 -10.24
N ILE A 71 3.59 -14.55 -10.45
CA ILE A 71 3.16 -13.16 -10.67
C ILE A 71 2.32 -13.06 -11.93
N LEU A 72 2.76 -13.72 -13.02
CA LEU A 72 2.03 -13.68 -14.29
C LEU A 72 0.57 -14.13 -14.15
N ARG A 73 0.31 -15.17 -13.36
CA ARG A 73 -1.05 -15.65 -13.12
C ARG A 73 -1.94 -14.59 -12.45
N ILE A 74 -1.41 -13.90 -11.44
CA ILE A 74 -2.14 -12.84 -10.73
C ILE A 74 -2.31 -11.61 -11.64
N ALA A 75 -1.26 -11.23 -12.37
CA ALA A 75 -1.30 -10.13 -13.32
C ALA A 75 -2.35 -10.38 -14.43
N GLN A 76 -2.44 -11.61 -14.95
CA GLN A 76 -3.47 -12.01 -15.91
C GLN A 76 -4.88 -11.91 -15.32
N GLN A 77 -5.06 -12.27 -14.05
CA GLN A 77 -6.35 -12.13 -13.37
C GLN A 77 -6.77 -10.67 -13.23
N VAL A 78 -5.85 -9.79 -12.82
CA VAL A 78 -6.11 -8.34 -12.72
C VAL A 78 -6.36 -7.72 -14.10
N ALA A 79 -5.67 -8.20 -15.13
CA ALA A 79 -5.80 -7.74 -16.51
C ALA A 79 -6.94 -8.40 -17.30
N ARG A 80 -7.73 -9.30 -16.69
CA ARG A 80 -8.69 -10.16 -17.42
C ARG A 80 -9.68 -9.38 -18.30
N ASP A 81 -10.07 -8.20 -17.85
CA ASP A 81 -11.06 -7.34 -18.51
C ASP A 81 -10.41 -6.34 -19.48
N SER A 82 -9.08 -6.37 -19.64
CA SER A 82 -8.32 -5.43 -20.46
C SER A 82 -7.54 -6.18 -21.56
N PRO A 83 -8.10 -6.28 -22.79
CA PRO A 83 -7.46 -7.04 -23.88
C PRO A 83 -6.06 -6.56 -24.25
N SER A 84 -5.80 -5.25 -24.14
CA SER A 84 -4.47 -4.66 -24.39
C SER A 84 -3.45 -5.09 -23.34
N ALA A 85 -3.84 -5.12 -22.07
CA ALA A 85 -2.99 -5.60 -20.99
C ALA A 85 -2.70 -7.10 -21.13
N LEU A 86 -3.70 -7.91 -21.50
CA LEU A 86 -3.50 -9.35 -21.78
C LEU A 86 -2.53 -9.59 -22.94
N ALA A 87 -2.67 -8.84 -24.03
CA ALA A 87 -1.73 -8.92 -25.16
C ALA A 87 -0.30 -8.56 -24.73
N THR A 88 -0.15 -7.56 -23.87
CA THR A 88 1.15 -7.16 -23.30
C THR A 88 1.71 -8.26 -22.41
N LEU A 89 0.90 -8.84 -21.52
CA LEU A 89 1.28 -9.95 -20.64
C LEU A 89 1.75 -11.20 -21.42
N GLU A 90 1.12 -11.53 -22.55
CA GLU A 90 1.60 -12.62 -23.40
C GLU A 90 2.95 -12.29 -24.06
N HIS A 91 3.21 -11.02 -24.40
CA HIS A 91 4.52 -10.61 -24.93
C HIS A 91 5.63 -10.69 -23.89
N VAL A 92 5.34 -10.30 -22.63
CA VAL A 92 6.32 -10.29 -21.54
C VAL A 92 6.39 -11.60 -20.76
N LYS A 93 5.61 -12.61 -21.13
CA LYS A 93 5.54 -13.92 -20.45
C LYS A 93 6.89 -14.60 -20.20
N SER A 94 7.83 -14.43 -21.13
CA SER A 94 9.18 -15.03 -21.05
C SER A 94 10.24 -14.12 -20.42
N LYS A 95 10.05 -12.79 -20.49
CA LYS A 95 11.02 -11.79 -20.06
C LYS A 95 10.67 -11.14 -18.72
N GLY A 96 9.43 -11.26 -18.29
CA GLY A 96 8.88 -10.49 -17.18
C GLY A 96 8.69 -9.01 -17.49
N PHE A 97 8.19 -8.29 -16.50
CA PHE A 97 7.98 -6.84 -16.54
C PHE A 97 8.26 -6.26 -15.15
N THR A 98 8.68 -5.00 -15.12
CA THR A 98 8.86 -4.25 -13.86
C THR A 98 7.59 -3.48 -13.52
N LYS A 99 6.95 -2.84 -14.50
CA LYS A 99 5.73 -2.05 -14.31
C LYS A 99 4.80 -2.15 -15.52
N LEU A 100 3.53 -2.47 -15.28
CA LEU A 100 2.49 -2.56 -16.28
C LEU A 100 1.28 -1.72 -15.86
N VAL A 101 0.69 -0.98 -16.79
CA VAL A 101 -0.52 -0.21 -16.55
C VAL A 101 -1.71 -0.95 -17.17
N VAL A 102 -2.66 -1.34 -16.33
CA VAL A 102 -3.90 -1.97 -16.75
C VAL A 102 -4.99 -0.91 -16.75
N LYS A 103 -5.34 -0.43 -17.95
CA LYS A 103 -6.44 0.52 -18.12
C LYS A 103 -7.79 -0.18 -18.11
N ASP A 104 -8.77 0.45 -17.49
CA ASP A 104 -10.17 0.05 -17.61
C ASP A 104 -10.64 0.21 -19.08
N PRO A 105 -11.35 -0.78 -19.66
CA PRO A 105 -11.77 -0.74 -21.05
C PRO A 105 -12.89 0.28 -21.34
N ILE A 106 -13.60 0.75 -20.32
CA ILE A 106 -14.72 1.68 -20.42
C ILE A 106 -14.28 3.10 -20.06
N ASP A 107 -13.48 3.25 -19.00
CA ASP A 107 -13.03 4.54 -18.49
C ASP A 107 -11.50 4.61 -18.42
N GLU A 108 -10.86 5.22 -19.43
CA GLU A 108 -9.39 5.36 -19.49
C GLU A 108 -8.80 6.17 -18.32
N THR A 109 -9.62 6.89 -17.56
CA THR A 109 -9.17 7.59 -16.34
C THR A 109 -9.03 6.65 -15.14
N GLN A 110 -9.63 5.46 -15.21
CA GLN A 110 -9.49 4.39 -14.25
C GLN A 110 -8.46 3.39 -14.74
N PHE A 111 -7.46 3.15 -13.91
CA PHE A 111 -6.40 2.20 -14.20
C PHE A 111 -5.83 1.63 -12.92
N SER A 112 -5.22 0.45 -13.07
CA SER A 112 -4.40 -0.20 -12.05
C SER A 112 -2.94 -0.21 -12.51
N VAL A 113 -2.02 -0.05 -11.59
CA VAL A 113 -0.58 -0.18 -11.84
C VAL A 113 -0.10 -1.44 -11.15
N LEU A 114 0.45 -2.36 -11.94
CA LEU A 114 1.03 -3.62 -11.51
C LEU A 114 2.54 -3.42 -11.51
N GLU A 115 3.18 -3.57 -10.35
CA GLU A 115 4.63 -3.39 -10.21
C GLU A 115 5.26 -4.62 -9.57
N VAL A 116 6.36 -5.07 -10.16
CA VAL A 116 7.10 -6.24 -9.70
C VAL A 116 8.28 -5.78 -8.89
N VAL A 117 8.24 -6.11 -7.60
CA VAL A 117 9.30 -5.78 -6.66
C VAL A 117 10.16 -7.02 -6.46
N THR A 118 11.46 -6.88 -6.71
CA THR A 118 12.44 -7.94 -6.43
C THR A 118 13.23 -7.62 -5.16
N MET A 119 13.45 -8.63 -4.32
CA MET A 119 14.27 -8.49 -3.12
C MET A 119 15.20 -9.69 -2.95
N THR A 120 16.48 -9.42 -2.68
CA THR A 120 17.45 -10.49 -2.40
C THR A 120 17.32 -10.97 -0.95
N LYS A 121 16.66 -12.12 -0.76
CA LYS A 121 16.38 -12.74 0.54
C LYS A 121 16.55 -14.27 0.44
N ALA A 122 17.80 -14.72 0.37
CA ALA A 122 18.13 -16.13 0.18
C ALA A 122 17.54 -17.05 1.28
N GLU A 123 17.49 -16.57 2.52
CA GLU A 123 16.90 -17.29 3.66
C GLU A 123 15.38 -17.50 3.53
N VAL A 124 14.67 -16.48 3.02
CA VAL A 124 13.23 -16.56 2.75
C VAL A 124 13.01 -17.49 1.57
N LEU A 125 13.80 -17.34 0.49
CA LEU A 125 13.70 -18.20 -0.69
C LEU A 125 13.87 -19.68 -0.33
N ALA A 126 14.82 -20.00 0.55
CA ALA A 126 15.06 -21.37 1.02
C ALA A 126 13.93 -21.92 1.92
N MET A 127 13.11 -21.03 2.50
CA MET A 127 11.99 -21.41 3.35
C MET A 127 10.71 -21.69 2.55
N LEU A 128 10.52 -21.04 1.40
CA LEU A 128 9.31 -21.22 0.58
C LEU A 128 9.12 -22.68 0.11
N PRO A 129 7.89 -23.23 0.15
CA PRO A 129 6.60 -22.56 0.37
C PRO A 129 6.14 -22.48 1.84
N LYS A 130 7.03 -22.74 2.82
CA LYS A 130 6.65 -22.69 4.24
C LYS A 130 6.21 -21.28 4.66
N PRO A 131 5.48 -21.15 5.78
CA PRO A 131 5.04 -19.86 6.28
C PRO A 131 6.18 -18.87 6.48
N VAL A 132 5.92 -17.62 6.13
CA VAL A 132 6.84 -16.49 6.35
C VAL A 132 6.07 -15.27 6.86
N PHE A 133 6.79 -14.32 7.43
CA PHE A 133 6.24 -13.05 7.87
C PHE A 133 6.57 -11.98 6.84
N THR A 134 5.57 -11.27 6.33
CA THR A 134 5.77 -10.14 5.39
C THR A 134 5.46 -8.83 6.10
N VAL A 135 6.40 -7.88 6.03
CA VAL A 135 6.26 -6.56 6.66
C VAL A 135 6.01 -5.51 5.59
N LEU A 136 4.98 -4.71 5.80
CA LEU A 136 4.56 -3.63 4.91
C LEU A 136 4.51 -2.33 5.67
N ALA A 137 4.78 -1.24 4.97
CA ALA A 137 4.76 0.11 5.51
C ALA A 137 3.91 0.99 4.60
N SER A 138 2.98 1.75 5.19
CA SER A 138 2.12 2.71 4.50
C SER A 138 2.13 4.01 5.28
N GLY A 139 2.52 5.12 4.64
CA GLY A 139 2.38 6.44 5.23
C GLY A 139 3.42 7.46 4.74
N PRO A 140 3.15 8.76 4.89
CA PRO A 140 1.96 9.35 5.54
C PRO A 140 0.69 9.15 4.72
N MET A 141 -0.42 8.75 5.36
CA MET A 141 -1.75 8.80 4.78
C MET A 141 -2.49 9.99 5.39
N LEU A 142 -2.85 10.96 4.56
CA LEU A 142 -3.44 12.22 4.99
C LEU A 142 -4.89 12.03 5.42
N HIS A 143 -5.23 12.54 6.59
CA HIS A 143 -6.62 12.63 7.01
C HIS A 143 -7.35 13.70 6.20
N ASP A 144 -8.63 13.45 5.93
CA ASP A 144 -9.54 14.51 5.49
C ASP A 144 -9.89 15.39 6.68
N TYR A 145 -8.97 16.25 7.09
CA TYR A 145 -9.12 17.13 8.24
C TYR A 145 -9.79 18.44 7.82
N SER A 146 -10.89 18.79 8.47
CA SER A 146 -11.49 20.12 8.30
C SER A 146 -10.98 21.05 9.38
N GLU A 147 -10.23 22.07 8.95
CA GLU A 147 -9.81 23.17 9.83
C GLU A 147 -11.02 23.93 10.41
N VAL A 148 -12.08 24.08 9.62
CA VAL A 148 -13.32 24.78 10.02
C VAL A 148 -13.99 24.09 11.22
N TYR A 149 -13.98 22.76 11.26
CA TYR A 149 -14.63 21.99 12.33
C TYR A 149 -13.66 21.42 13.37
N GLY A 150 -12.35 21.65 13.20
CA GLY A 150 -11.31 21.11 14.08
C GLY A 150 -11.34 19.58 14.21
N LYS A 151 -11.82 18.87 13.18
CA LYS A 151 -12.03 17.42 13.25
C LYS A 151 -11.76 16.73 11.92
N VAL A 152 -11.42 15.45 12.02
CA VAL A 152 -11.34 14.53 10.88
C VAL A 152 -12.76 14.29 10.34
N MET A 153 -12.99 14.67 9.08
CA MET A 153 -14.29 14.61 8.40
C MET A 153 -14.60 13.21 7.88
N SER A 154 -13.59 12.45 7.47
CA SER A 154 -13.74 11.06 7.09
C SER A 154 -12.70 10.19 7.78
N ALA A 155 -13.13 9.01 8.23
CA ALA A 155 -12.20 7.99 8.75
C ALA A 155 -11.24 7.45 7.65
N ASN A 156 -11.43 7.88 6.40
CA ASN A 156 -10.66 7.46 5.24
C ASN A 156 -9.46 8.39 5.05
N ALA A 157 -8.28 7.92 5.45
CA ALA A 157 -7.04 8.62 5.11
C ALA A 157 -6.61 8.27 3.68
N LYS A 158 -6.09 9.24 2.94
CA LYS A 158 -5.67 9.12 1.54
C LYS A 158 -4.15 9.07 1.39
N GLY A 159 -3.67 8.49 0.30
CA GLY A 159 -2.25 8.38 -0.06
C GLY A 159 -1.68 6.97 0.14
N ARG A 160 -2.52 5.97 0.38
CA ARG A 160 -2.08 4.58 0.51
C ARG A 160 -1.45 4.07 -0.79
N THR A 161 -2.00 4.39 -1.96
CA THR A 161 -1.43 3.95 -3.26
C THR A 161 0.01 4.44 -3.43
N ILE A 162 0.30 5.68 -3.05
CA ILE A 162 1.58 6.34 -3.34
C ILE A 162 2.62 6.00 -2.27
N ASN A 163 2.19 5.88 -1.01
CA ASN A 163 3.10 5.83 0.14
C ASN A 163 3.22 4.43 0.76
N SER A 164 2.70 3.40 0.10
CA SER A 164 2.84 2.01 0.54
C SER A 164 4.03 1.32 -0.11
N LYS A 165 4.75 0.54 0.70
CA LYS A 165 5.90 -0.25 0.26
C LYS A 165 6.03 -1.54 1.05
N ILE A 166 6.62 -2.54 0.41
CA ILE A 166 7.05 -3.77 1.05
C ILE A 166 8.39 -3.48 1.76
N ILE A 167 8.47 -3.78 3.05
CA ILE A 167 9.72 -3.70 3.82
C ILE A 167 10.55 -4.98 3.62
N GLY A 168 9.86 -6.11 3.54
CA GLY A 168 10.42 -7.41 3.18
C GLY A 168 9.74 -8.55 3.90
N SER A 169 10.20 -9.76 3.62
CA SER A 169 9.75 -10.97 4.31
C SER A 169 10.85 -11.56 5.21
N PHE A 170 10.41 -12.30 6.22
CA PHE A 170 11.23 -12.81 7.32
C PHE A 170 10.78 -14.22 7.70
N THR A 171 11.73 -15.04 8.12
CA THR A 171 11.52 -16.45 8.49
C THR A 171 11.03 -16.64 9.92
N ASN A 172 11.09 -15.60 10.75
CA ASN A 172 10.70 -15.63 12.16
C ASN A 172 10.01 -14.33 12.58
N GLY A 173 9.12 -14.44 13.57
CA GLY A 173 8.29 -13.33 14.03
C GLY A 173 9.09 -12.21 14.71
N ASP A 174 10.16 -12.54 15.45
CA ASP A 174 10.97 -11.54 16.15
C ASP A 174 11.72 -10.61 15.20
N SER A 175 12.26 -11.17 14.11
CA SER A 175 12.91 -10.40 13.05
C SER A 175 11.89 -9.52 12.33
N ALA A 176 10.70 -10.04 12.05
CA ALA A 176 9.62 -9.27 11.44
C ALA A 176 9.15 -8.11 12.33
N ARG A 177 8.97 -8.36 13.64
CA ARG A 177 8.59 -7.33 14.63
C ARG A 177 9.67 -6.26 14.76
N THR A 178 10.94 -6.66 14.77
CA THR A 178 12.08 -5.74 14.81
C THR A 178 12.13 -4.87 13.56
N ALA A 179 11.97 -5.49 12.38
CA ALA A 179 11.90 -4.78 11.11
C ALA A 179 10.71 -3.81 11.05
N ALA A 180 9.54 -4.23 11.56
CA ALA A 180 8.37 -3.37 11.64
C ALA A 180 8.59 -2.14 12.53
N LYS A 181 9.21 -2.31 13.71
CA LYS A 181 9.56 -1.21 14.60
C LYS A 181 10.55 -0.24 13.96
N ASN A 182 11.55 -0.77 13.25
CA ASN A 182 12.51 0.06 12.53
C ASN A 182 11.83 0.82 11.38
N ALA A 183 11.02 0.13 10.58
CA ALA A 183 10.25 0.76 9.50
C ALA A 183 9.33 1.87 10.03
N MET A 184 8.67 1.67 11.19
CA MET A 184 7.85 2.72 11.79
C MET A 184 8.70 3.91 12.22
N ARG A 185 9.84 3.67 12.88
CA ARG A 185 10.77 4.73 13.27
C ARG A 185 11.23 5.54 12.06
N ASP A 186 11.59 4.87 10.97
CA ASP A 186 12.05 5.51 9.74
C ASP A 186 10.93 6.30 9.05
N LEU A 187 9.70 5.80 9.09
CA LEU A 187 8.52 6.48 8.52
C LEU A 187 8.21 7.80 9.20
N ILE A 188 8.43 7.90 10.52
CA ILE A 188 8.07 9.08 11.32
C ILE A 188 9.28 9.95 11.69
N ALA A 189 10.47 9.61 11.22
CA ALA A 189 11.72 10.25 11.65
C ALA A 189 11.78 11.75 11.36
N ASN A 190 11.09 12.21 10.31
CA ASN A 190 11.09 13.58 9.84
C ASN A 190 9.76 14.31 10.10
N GLU A 191 8.93 13.79 11.00
CA GLU A 191 7.64 14.41 11.32
C GLU A 191 7.80 15.47 12.42
N ASP A 192 7.57 16.73 12.07
CA ASP A 192 7.68 17.87 13.00
C ASP A 192 6.75 17.72 14.22
N ASN A 193 5.59 17.10 14.03
CA ASN A 193 4.66 16.74 15.08
C ASN A 193 4.77 15.24 15.36
N ALA A 194 5.57 14.91 16.38
CA ALA A 194 5.81 13.53 16.81
C ALA A 194 4.48 12.77 16.94
N PRO A 195 4.21 11.79 16.05
CA PRO A 195 2.96 11.07 16.06
C PRO A 195 2.91 10.12 17.26
N GLU A 196 1.72 9.91 17.81
CA GLU A 196 1.51 8.94 18.88
C GLU A 196 1.61 7.54 18.27
N VAL A 197 2.53 6.72 18.78
CA VAL A 197 2.77 5.36 18.29
C VAL A 197 2.08 4.35 19.19
N SER A 198 1.23 3.52 18.59
CA SER A 198 0.56 2.38 19.23
C SER A 198 0.92 1.09 18.49
N SER A 199 1.15 0.02 19.24
CA SER A 199 1.46 -1.29 18.66
C SER A 199 0.55 -2.36 19.21
N SER A 200 -0.02 -3.16 18.31
CA SER A 200 -0.78 -4.35 18.63
C SER A 200 -0.09 -5.56 18.02
N PHE A 201 0.47 -6.39 18.90
CA PHE A 201 1.01 -7.69 18.52
C PHE A 201 0.33 -8.77 19.37
N PRO A 202 -0.18 -9.83 18.73
CA PRO A 202 -0.66 -10.99 19.46
C PRO A 202 0.49 -11.66 20.22
N ALA A 203 0.14 -12.53 21.16
CA ALA A 203 1.09 -13.32 21.94
C ALA A 203 2.08 -14.06 21.01
N ALA A 204 3.25 -14.43 21.55
CA ALA A 204 4.26 -15.16 20.78
C ALA A 204 3.60 -16.33 20.02
N ASP A 205 3.97 -16.47 18.75
CA ASP A 205 3.47 -17.48 17.80
C ASP A 205 2.07 -17.28 17.20
N ALA A 206 1.26 -16.33 17.70
CA ALA A 206 -0.11 -16.10 17.23
C ALA A 206 -0.20 -15.10 16.06
N GLY A 207 0.53 -15.31 14.97
CA GLY A 207 0.29 -14.60 13.69
C GLY A 207 0.89 -13.18 13.57
N GLY A 208 0.25 -12.36 12.72
CA GLY A 208 0.73 -11.04 12.27
C GLY A 208 0.74 -9.94 13.34
N GLY A 209 0.72 -8.67 12.95
CA GLY A 209 0.72 -7.53 13.87
C GLY A 209 0.58 -6.18 13.19
N LEU A 210 0.34 -5.14 13.97
CA LEU A 210 0.16 -3.76 13.48
C LEU A 210 0.88 -2.79 14.41
N ILE A 211 1.70 -1.92 13.84
CA ILE A 211 2.15 -0.68 14.47
C ILE A 211 1.47 0.45 13.73
N MET A 212 0.82 1.34 14.47
CA MET A 212 0.19 2.53 13.94
C MET A 212 0.82 3.75 14.59
N ALA A 213 1.06 4.79 13.81
CA ALA A 213 1.34 6.12 14.34
C ALA A 213 0.31 7.10 13.79
N MET A 214 -0.10 8.08 14.58
CA MET A 214 -1.08 9.07 14.14
C MET A 214 -0.80 10.44 14.74
N ASN A 215 -1.08 11.48 13.96
CA ASN A 215 -1.25 12.85 14.44
C ASN A 215 -2.51 13.44 13.78
N PRO A 216 -2.93 14.69 14.09
CA PRO A 216 -4.14 15.27 13.51
C PRO A 216 -4.15 15.35 11.98
N ARG A 217 -2.98 15.34 11.34
CA ARG A 217 -2.81 15.53 9.89
C ARG A 217 -2.75 14.21 9.12
N ALA A 218 -2.14 13.18 9.70
CA ALA A 218 -1.87 11.95 9.00
C ALA A 218 -1.77 10.73 9.93
N LYS A 219 -1.86 9.56 9.29
CA LYS A 219 -1.59 8.25 9.91
C LYS A 219 -0.51 7.49 9.15
N TRP A 220 0.23 6.67 9.88
CA TRP A 220 1.22 5.72 9.38
C TRP A 220 0.86 4.35 9.91
N GLU A 221 0.98 3.34 9.06
CA GLU A 221 0.70 1.95 9.40
C GLU A 221 1.89 1.09 8.97
N VAL A 222 2.36 0.24 9.88
CA VAL A 222 3.28 -0.84 9.57
C VAL A 222 2.61 -2.15 9.96
N ARG A 223 2.38 -3.00 8.99
CA ARG A 223 1.66 -4.27 9.15
C ARG A 223 2.62 -5.44 8.99
N VAL A 224 2.47 -6.41 9.86
CA VAL A 224 3.15 -7.70 9.80
C VAL A 224 2.09 -8.73 9.46
N TYR A 225 2.24 -9.40 8.33
CA TYR A 225 1.37 -10.49 7.91
C TYR A 225 2.08 -11.81 8.17
N PHE A 226 1.35 -12.80 8.69
CA PHE A 226 1.83 -14.17 8.78
C PHE A 226 1.12 -14.98 7.71
N GLU A 227 1.87 -15.39 6.69
CA GLU A 227 1.33 -16.12 5.55
C GLU A 227 1.52 -17.61 5.83
N THR A 228 0.46 -18.33 6.17
CA THR A 228 0.51 -19.78 6.46
C THR A 228 0.84 -20.62 5.23
N ASP A 229 0.59 -20.06 4.05
CA ASP A 229 1.05 -20.60 2.78
C ASP A 229 1.25 -19.41 1.84
N ALA A 230 2.50 -18.97 1.72
CA ALA A 230 2.91 -17.91 0.80
C ALA A 230 2.53 -18.23 -0.67
N THR A 231 2.17 -19.48 -0.97
CA THR A 231 1.67 -19.92 -2.28
C THR A 231 0.16 -20.17 -2.34
N CYS A 232 -0.58 -20.29 -1.23
CA CYS A 232 -2.04 -20.56 -1.23
C CYS A 232 -2.91 -19.36 -0.86
N GLY A 233 -2.34 -18.30 -0.26
CA GLY A 233 -3.03 -17.00 -0.16
C GLY A 233 -3.55 -16.47 -1.51
N MET A 234 -2.96 -16.95 -2.63
CA MET A 234 -3.40 -16.69 -4.00
C MET A 234 -4.83 -17.18 -4.34
N GLN A 235 -5.31 -18.25 -3.73
CA GLN A 235 -6.58 -18.86 -4.11
C GLN A 235 -7.68 -18.40 -3.13
N ALA A 236 -7.41 -18.38 -1.83
CA ALA A 236 -8.39 -17.95 -0.83
C ALA A 236 -8.83 -16.48 -0.97
N HIS A 237 -7.93 -15.55 -1.32
CA HIS A 237 -8.32 -14.14 -1.51
C HIS A 237 -9.25 -13.91 -2.72
N PHE A 238 -9.14 -14.73 -3.76
CA PHE A 238 -9.99 -14.62 -4.95
C PHE A 238 -11.23 -15.52 -4.87
N ASP A 239 -11.10 -16.71 -4.28
CA ASP A 239 -12.21 -17.64 -4.07
C ASP A 239 -13.17 -17.13 -2.97
N GLU A 240 -12.71 -16.38 -1.96
CA GLU A 240 -13.62 -15.70 -1.02
C GLU A 240 -14.41 -14.57 -1.70
N ASP A 241 -13.83 -13.90 -2.70
CA ASP A 241 -14.54 -12.94 -3.54
C ASP A 241 -15.54 -13.62 -4.48
N GLU A 242 -15.22 -14.78 -5.09
CA GLU A 242 -16.17 -15.56 -5.88
C GLU A 242 -17.27 -16.22 -5.02
N ALA A 243 -16.95 -16.71 -3.82
CA ALA A 243 -17.94 -17.25 -2.88
C ALA A 243 -18.87 -16.16 -2.30
N ASN A 244 -18.43 -14.90 -2.30
CA ASN A 244 -19.27 -13.74 -2.00
C ASN A 244 -20.14 -13.29 -3.20
N VAL A 245 -19.90 -13.79 -4.42
CA VAL A 245 -20.81 -13.61 -5.55
C VAL A 245 -22.01 -14.57 -5.46
N GLU A 246 -21.83 -15.77 -4.89
CA GLU A 246 -22.91 -16.76 -4.74
C GLU A 246 -23.81 -16.52 -3.52
N LYS A 247 -23.29 -15.90 -2.46
CA LYS A 247 -24.15 -15.33 -1.42
C LYS A 247 -24.62 -13.98 -1.95
N GLU A 248 -25.93 -13.75 -2.06
CA GLU A 248 -26.53 -12.47 -2.44
C GLU A 248 -26.21 -11.27 -1.50
N CYS A 249 -25.07 -11.26 -0.81
CA CYS A 249 -24.42 -10.02 -0.42
C CYS A 249 -23.98 -9.30 -1.70
N LYS A 250 -24.75 -8.28 -2.06
CA LYS A 250 -24.33 -7.25 -3.02
C LYS A 250 -23.05 -6.58 -2.52
N SER A 251 -21.88 -7.20 -2.69
CA SER A 251 -20.64 -6.47 -2.94
C SER A 251 -20.75 -5.96 -4.37
N SER A 252 -21.55 -4.92 -4.54
CA SER A 252 -21.50 -4.16 -5.77
C SER A 252 -20.10 -3.58 -5.86
N TRP A 253 -19.25 -4.20 -6.67
CA TRP A 253 -18.28 -3.45 -7.45
C TRP A 253 -19.08 -2.36 -8.17
N ARG A 254 -19.16 -1.18 -7.56
CA ARG A 254 -19.65 0.03 -8.21
C ARG A 254 -18.42 0.79 -8.67
N PRO A 255 -18.10 0.77 -9.97
CA PRO A 255 -17.34 1.86 -10.53
C PRO A 255 -18.25 3.09 -10.46
N GLY A 256 -17.99 3.99 -9.51
CA GLY A 256 -18.67 5.29 -9.39
C GLY A 256 -20.10 5.24 -8.82
N GLY A 257 -20.29 5.92 -7.69
CA GLY A 257 -21.59 6.36 -7.20
C GLY A 257 -21.44 7.73 -6.59
N VAL A 258 -21.96 8.74 -7.28
CA VAL A 258 -22.15 10.13 -6.81
C VAL A 258 -23.11 10.15 -5.63
#